data_AF-A0A965HEC5-F1
#
_entry.id   AF-A0A965HEC5-F1
#
_cell.length_a   1.000
_cell.length_b   1.000
_cell.length_c   1.000
_cell.angle_alpha   90.00
_cell.angle_beta   90.00
_cell.angle_gamma   90.00
#
_symmetry.space_group_name_H-M   'P 1'
#
loop_
_entity.id
_entity.type
_entity.pdbx_description
1 polymer ?
#
loop_
_entity_poly.entity_id
_entity_poly.type
_entity_poly.pdbx_seq_one_letter_code
_entity_poly.pdbx_strand_id
1 'polypeptide(L)' 'WELYRALPKETRQLARKNYRLWVQDPFHPSLRFKKVGSDQWSVRIGGDYRAMGAFLDDLFVWDWIGSHQEYDQRVS' A
#
# COMPACT_ATOMS: atom_id res chain seq x y z
N TRP A 1 0.16 -7.82 -9.19
CA TRP A 1 -1.11 -8.53 -8.94
C TRP A 1 -0.98 -9.88 -8.25
N GLU A 2 0.12 -10.61 -8.41
CA GLU A 2 0.31 -11.94 -7.79
C GLU A 2 0.38 -11.87 -6.26
N LEU A 3 1.18 -10.93 -5.72
CA LEU A 3 1.26 -10.65 -4.29
C LEU A 3 -0.11 -10.43 -3.66
N TYR A 4 -0.94 -9.60 -4.29
CA TYR A 4 -2.32 -9.37 -3.85
C TYR A 4 -3.16 -10.66 -3.84
N ARG A 5 -3.05 -11.52 -4.87
CA ARG A 5 -3.85 -12.75 -4.97
C ARG A 5 -3.45 -13.80 -3.92
N ALA A 6 -2.18 -13.80 -3.50
CA ALA A 6 -1.66 -14.68 -2.47
C ALA A 6 -2.14 -14.33 -1.05
N LEU A 7 -2.67 -13.11 -0.85
CA LEU A 7 -3.15 -12.67 0.47
C LEU A 7 -4.42 -13.43 0.91
N PRO A 8 -4.62 -13.61 2.23
CA PRO A 8 -5.89 -14.03 2.79
C PRO A 8 -7.07 -13.21 2.28
N LYS A 9 -8.25 -13.82 2.21
CA LYS A 9 -9.45 -13.20 1.61
C LYS A 9 -9.81 -11.88 2.31
N GLU A 10 -9.70 -11.84 3.62
CA GLU A 10 -10.01 -10.71 4.49
C GLU A 10 -9.04 -9.55 4.19
N THR A 11 -7.74 -9.85 4.09
CA THR A 11 -6.71 -8.87 3.72
C THR A 11 -6.95 -8.32 2.31
N ARG A 12 -7.35 -9.18 1.35
CA ARG A 12 -7.71 -8.74 -0.01
C ARG A 12 -8.89 -7.78 -0.04
N GLN A 13 -9.89 -8.00 0.82
CA GLN A 13 -11.03 -7.09 0.97
C GLN A 13 -10.60 -5.76 1.60
N LEU A 14 -9.77 -5.81 2.64
CA LEU A 14 -9.25 -4.62 3.30
C LEU A 14 -8.37 -3.78 2.37
N ALA A 15 -7.52 -4.42 1.56
CA ALA A 15 -6.72 -3.75 0.54
C ALA A 15 -7.59 -3.05 -0.50
N ARG A 16 -8.66 -3.70 -0.99
CA ARG A 16 -9.63 -3.07 -1.91
C ARG A 16 -10.36 -1.89 -1.28
N LYS A 17 -10.75 -2.00 -0.01
CA LYS A 17 -11.38 -0.90 0.74
C LYS A 17 -10.44 0.30 0.84
N ASN A 18 -9.20 0.09 1.26
CA ASN A 18 -8.21 1.17 1.40
C ASN A 18 -7.77 1.73 0.05
N TYR A 19 -7.70 0.93 -1.01
CA TYR A 19 -7.46 1.42 -2.36
C TYR A 19 -8.55 2.39 -2.81
N ARG A 20 -9.84 2.04 -2.60
CA ARG A 20 -10.95 2.96 -2.90
C ARG A 20 -10.90 4.23 -2.07
N LEU A 21 -10.56 4.12 -0.78
CA LEU A 21 -10.37 5.29 0.08
C LEU A 21 -9.22 6.17 -0.44
N TRP A 22 -8.10 5.57 -0.83
CA TRP A 22 -6.96 6.30 -1.38
C TRP A 22 -7.30 7.01 -2.69
N VAL A 23 -8.11 6.41 -3.57
CA VAL A 23 -8.59 7.09 -4.79
C VAL A 23 -9.45 8.32 -4.47
N GLN A 24 -10.20 8.30 -3.36
CA GLN A 24 -11.08 9.39 -2.96
C GLN A 24 -10.36 10.48 -2.16
N ASP A 25 -9.51 10.07 -1.22
CA ASP A 25 -8.74 10.91 -0.33
C ASP A 25 -7.40 10.23 -0.02
N PRO A 26 -6.36 10.46 -0.84
CA PRO A 26 -5.04 9.89 -0.62
C PRO A 26 -4.43 10.25 0.74
N PHE A 27 -4.83 11.40 1.32
CA PHE A 27 -4.28 11.94 2.55
C PHE A 27 -5.13 11.61 3.78
N HIS A 28 -6.12 10.73 3.64
CA HIS A 28 -6.93 10.27 4.76
C HIS A 28 -6.03 9.72 5.89
N PRO A 29 -6.16 10.18 7.15
CA PRO A 29 -5.22 9.86 8.23
C PRO A 29 -5.01 8.36 8.49
N SER A 30 -6.03 7.53 8.23
CA SER A 30 -5.94 6.08 8.40
C SER A 30 -4.99 5.40 7.39
N LEU A 31 -4.83 5.99 6.20
CA LEU A 31 -3.97 5.46 5.15
C LEU A 31 -2.49 5.70 5.46
N ARG A 32 -2.17 6.74 6.25
CA ARG A 32 -0.78 7.16 6.53
C ARG A 32 0.07 7.20 5.25
N PHE A 33 -0.52 7.68 4.15
CA PHE A 33 0.14 7.72 2.85
C PHE A 33 1.35 8.65 2.92
N LYS A 34 2.55 8.13 2.69
CA LYS A 34 3.79 8.89 2.84
C LYS A 34 4.92 8.35 1.97
N LYS A 35 5.88 9.22 1.65
CA LYS A 35 7.14 8.85 1.00
C LYS A 35 8.02 8.07 1.97
N VAL A 36 8.64 6.98 1.49
CA VAL A 36 9.47 6.05 2.30
C VAL A 36 10.84 5.74 1.67
N GLY A 37 11.15 6.35 0.53
CA GLY A 37 12.45 6.25 -0.14
C GLY A 37 12.59 7.38 -1.18
N SER A 38 13.53 7.24 -2.13
CA SER A 38 13.73 8.26 -3.17
C SER A 38 12.50 8.45 -4.05
N ASP A 39 11.86 7.36 -4.48
CA ASP A 39 10.69 7.39 -5.38
C ASP A 39 9.52 6.50 -4.90
N GLN A 40 9.67 5.85 -3.74
CA GLN A 40 8.66 4.95 -3.19
C GLN A 40 7.78 5.63 -2.14
N TRP A 41 6.50 5.30 -2.17
CA TRP A 41 5.50 5.68 -1.20
C TRP A 41 4.83 4.45 -0.59
N SER A 42 4.38 4.60 0.65
CA SER A 42 3.73 3.55 1.43
C SER A 42 2.30 3.93 1.81
N VAL A 43 1.39 2.95 1.77
CA VAL A 43 0.00 3.05 2.22
C VAL A 43 -0.29 1.97 3.27
N ARG A 44 -0.95 2.37 4.35
CA ARG A 44 -1.38 1.49 5.44
C ARG A 44 -2.57 0.63 5.01
N ILE A 45 -2.41 -0.69 5.08
CA ILE A 45 -3.51 -1.66 4.88
C ILE A 45 -3.78 -2.37 6.20
N GLY A 46 -4.52 -1.69 7.10
CA GLY A 46 -4.82 -2.21 8.43
C GLY A 46 -3.61 -2.25 9.38
N GLY A 47 -3.67 -3.14 10.38
CA GLY A 47 -2.59 -3.36 11.35
C GLY A 47 -1.30 -3.84 10.66
N ASP A 48 -1.44 -4.98 10.00
CA ASP A 48 -0.33 -5.90 9.73
C ASP A 48 0.13 -5.92 8.28
N TYR A 49 -0.49 -5.13 7.39
CA TYR A 49 -0.13 -5.09 5.97
C TYR A 49 0.15 -3.67 5.49
N ARG A 50 1.03 -3.55 4.51
CA ARG A 50 1.34 -2.32 3.80
C ARG A 50 1.27 -2.58 2.30
N ALA A 51 0.90 -1.55 1.57
CA ALA A 51 1.12 -1.50 0.14
C ALA A 51 2.13 -0.40 -0.18
N MET A 52 2.82 -0.53 -1.30
CA MET A 52 3.73 0.48 -1.79
C MET A 52 3.46 0.77 -3.26
N GLY A 53 3.93 1.94 -3.69
CA GLY A 53 3.87 2.35 -5.08
C GLY A 53 4.77 3.54 -5.35
N ALA A 54 4.91 3.87 -6.62
CA ALA A 54 5.68 4.99 -7.11
C ALA A 54 4.85 5.80 -8.12
N PHE A 55 5.22 7.06 -8.32
CA PHE A 55 4.68 7.87 -9.40
C PHE A 55 5.43 7.55 -10.68
N LEU A 56 4.68 7.18 -11.73
CA LEU A 56 5.12 7.14 -13.11
C LEU A 56 4.44 8.32 -13.81
N ASP A 57 5.20 9.39 -14.03
CA ASP A 57 4.65 10.70 -14.38
C ASP A 57 3.57 11.12 -13.36
N ASP A 58 2.35 11.43 -13.83
CA ASP A 58 1.23 11.80 -12.98
C ASP A 58 0.43 10.59 -12.44
N LEU A 59 0.82 9.36 -12.82
CA LEU A 59 0.13 8.14 -12.43
C LEU A 59 0.81 7.48 -11.24
N PHE A 60 0.09 7.35 -10.13
CA PHE A 60 0.57 6.53 -9.01
C PHE A 60 0.26 5.04 -9.25
N VAL A 61 1.31 4.23 -9.31
CA VAL A 61 1.22 2.78 -9.55
C VAL A 61 1.53 2.03 -8.26
N TRP A 62 0.57 1.24 -7.80
CA TRP A 62 0.77 0.31 -6.69
C TRP A 62 1.50 -0.94 -7.20
N ASP A 63 2.75 -1.12 -6.79
CA ASP A 63 3.64 -2.19 -7.28
C ASP A 63 3.78 -3.36 -6.30
N TRP A 64 3.49 -3.13 -5.02
CA TRP A 64 3.75 -4.09 -3.96
C TRP A 64 2.68 -4.06 -2.87
N ILE A 65 2.44 -5.23 -2.25
CA ILE A 65 1.65 -5.38 -1.03
C ILE A 65 2.18 -6.58 -0.24
N GLY A 66 2.27 -6.45 1.07
CA GLY A 66 2.77 -7.51 1.95
C GLY A 66 2.62 -7.16 3.44
N SER A 67 3.14 -8.02 4.29
CA SER A 67 3.10 -7.86 5.74
C SER A 67 3.96 -6.68 6.22
N HIS A 68 3.73 -6.26 7.46
CA HIS A 68 4.55 -5.24 8.13
C HIS A 68 6.03 -5.63 8.17
N GLN A 69 6.31 -6.91 8.42
CA GLN A 69 7.68 -7.40 8.50
C GLN A 69 8.39 -7.34 7.14
N GLU A 70 7.72 -7.77 6.07
CA GLU A 70 8.27 -7.66 4.71
C GLU A 70 8.42 -6.19 4.29
N TYR A 71 7.53 -5.31 4.76
CA TYR A 71 7.64 -3.88 4.55
C TYR A 71 8.88 -3.31 5.26
N ASP A 72 9.10 -3.63 6.52
CA ASP A 72 10.25 -3.13 7.30
C ASP A 72 11.59 -3.54 6.66
N GLN A 73 11.67 -4.77 6.13
CA GLN A 73 12.85 -5.26 5.39
C GLN A 73 13.10 -4.51 4.08
N ARG A 74 12.10 -3.86 3.50
CA ARG A 74 12.20 -3.14 2.22
C ARG A 74 12.53 -1.67 2.37
N VAL A 75 12.20 -1.08 3.52
CA VAL A 75 12.41 0.35 3.78
C VAL A 75 13.56 0.62 4.77
N SER A 76 14.13 -0.44 5.34
CA SER A 76 15.40 -0.38 6.08
C SER A 76 16.60 -0.34 5.15
#